data_AF-A0A1Y3NY11-F1
#
_entry.id   AF-A0A1Y3NY11-F1
#
_cell.length_a   1.000
_cell.length_b   1.000
_cell.length_c   1.000
_cell.angle_alpha   90.00
_cell.angle_beta   90.00
_cell.angle_gamma   90.00
#
_symmetry.space_group_name_H-M   'P 1'
#
loop_
_entity.id
_entity.type
_entity.pdbx_description
1 polymer ?
#
loop_
_entity_poly.entity_id
_entity_poly.type
_entity_poly.pdbx_seq_one_letter_code
_entity_poly.pdbx_strand_id
1 'polypeptide(L)'
;MNAINRPYISEMRRYNLINDILRYFRIKIREEHISINPLKPQHLKYLSSYTQHDIDELEQRLRVLRDRVEHLCKTKEKLEKQEISLTEERWVHEKFDSLLRNVLLASQKALFNQLTEIAGSLEEWYAIIMKERHIYHILNRCKKSQYLKGGIILRAWITAYDMDTLQEIVDDIRTNIDRNTLPIINELDMEGEEPPTRQETNKFTEGFQNLIDSYGIAKYQEVNPGIFAITTFPFLFAIMFGDSGHGVLMSLFGLTMILLERRLSQTRLNDIVEILFSGRYIIFMMGLFSIFTGLIYNDCFSKSFVFSFKNSAYKFVEKPGITNEFVETKGFKEQGKSFLYGMDPGWIDASNSIIFMNSFKMKMSIIIGIVQMSFGVCLNVVNDIYFNNRINIFCEFIPEIIMLNSLFGYLCLLIIKKWLTDWTGASAPSLLNILINMVLKPGQVKPDEHMYFGQSLVQFILLILFVVCIFWLLLAKPYVIFAERNPHHKWSKWRYLPFFTESKWFGDGGGVHGEETERLMGTQYNETYDPLLGNEDDDEEEDYRNEQNQNEEDNTNQDEDNNASEESSNTMSAIIVEEFLPRRQKEERPFIIKFYYYY
;
A
#
# COMPACT_ATOMS: atom_id res chain seq x y z
N MET A 1 -28.51 7.27 2.72
CA MET A 1 -29.51 6.22 2.44
C MET A 1 -29.09 4.98 3.19
N ASN A 2 -29.93 4.47 4.09
CA ASN A 2 -29.67 3.22 4.81
C ASN A 2 -29.57 2.05 3.81
N ALA A 3 -28.86 0.99 4.20
CA ALA A 3 -28.63 -0.17 3.36
C ALA A 3 -29.93 -0.84 2.86
N ILE A 4 -31.06 -0.65 3.55
CA ILE A 4 -32.39 -1.20 3.24
C ILE A 4 -33.21 -0.32 2.26
N ASN A 5 -32.86 0.97 2.12
CA ASN A 5 -33.62 1.92 1.30
C ASN A 5 -32.98 2.18 -0.08
N ARG A 6 -31.96 1.40 -0.44
CA ARG A 6 -31.30 1.44 -1.76
C ARG A 6 -32.15 0.74 -2.82
N PRO A 7 -32.07 1.17 -4.09
CA PRO A 7 -33.01 0.74 -5.11
C PRO A 7 -32.86 -0.71 -5.61
N TYR A 8 -31.70 -1.35 -5.50
CA TYR A 8 -31.44 -2.69 -6.05
C TYR A 8 -31.17 -3.75 -4.97
N ILE A 9 -31.78 -3.60 -3.79
CA ILE A 9 -31.56 -4.55 -2.68
C ILE A 9 -32.27 -5.88 -2.92
N SER A 10 -33.45 -5.87 -3.54
CA SER A 10 -34.19 -7.11 -3.85
C SER A 10 -33.34 -8.04 -4.71
N GLU A 11 -32.72 -7.49 -5.76
CA GLU A 11 -31.81 -8.23 -6.63
C GLU A 11 -30.55 -8.67 -5.88
N MET A 12 -29.96 -7.81 -5.05
CA MET A 12 -28.79 -8.17 -4.25
C MET A 12 -29.08 -9.32 -3.27
N ARG A 13 -30.24 -9.30 -2.60
CA ARG A 13 -30.71 -10.40 -1.75
C ARG A 13 -30.93 -11.68 -2.55
N ARG A 14 -31.52 -11.56 -3.75
CA ARG A 14 -31.72 -12.69 -4.67
C ARG A 14 -30.38 -13.35 -5.04
N TYR A 15 -29.37 -12.59 -5.44
CA TYR A 15 -28.04 -13.15 -5.74
C TYR A 15 -27.32 -13.72 -4.53
N ASN A 16 -27.50 -13.13 -3.34
CA ASN A 16 -26.96 -13.70 -2.10
C ASN A 16 -27.58 -15.08 -1.81
N LEU A 17 -28.90 -15.22 -1.93
CA LEU A 17 -29.56 -16.53 -1.78
C LEU A 17 -29.01 -17.58 -2.76
N ILE A 18 -28.73 -17.19 -4.00
CA ILE A 18 -28.14 -18.11 -4.99
C ILE A 18 -26.68 -18.45 -4.60
N ASN A 19 -25.93 -17.48 -4.10
CA ASN A 19 -24.57 -17.70 -3.60
C ASN A 19 -24.56 -18.68 -2.43
N ASP A 20 -25.55 -18.64 -1.54
CA ASP A 20 -25.69 -19.59 -0.42
C ASP A 20 -25.93 -21.01 -0.94
N ILE A 21 -26.71 -21.17 -2.02
CA ILE A 21 -26.89 -22.46 -2.69
C ILE A 21 -25.56 -23.01 -3.23
N LEU A 22 -24.74 -22.14 -3.84
CA LEU A 22 -23.42 -22.54 -4.33
C LEU A 22 -22.46 -22.87 -3.19
N ARG A 23 -22.48 -22.10 -2.08
CA ARG A 23 -21.71 -22.39 -0.86
C ARG A 23 -22.10 -23.76 -0.30
N TYR A 24 -23.39 -24.05 -0.25
CA TYR A 24 -23.93 -25.34 0.16
C TYR A 24 -23.40 -26.49 -0.71
N PHE A 25 -23.44 -26.37 -2.04
CA PHE A 25 -22.87 -27.41 -2.93
C PHE A 25 -21.37 -27.58 -2.71
N ARG A 26 -20.62 -26.49 -2.51
CA ARG A 26 -19.18 -26.56 -2.26
C ARG A 26 -18.85 -27.32 -0.97
N ILE A 27 -19.64 -27.12 0.07
CA ILE A 27 -19.52 -27.87 1.34
C ILE A 27 -19.80 -29.36 1.10
N LYS A 28 -20.90 -29.70 0.43
CA LYS A 28 -21.27 -31.11 0.15
C LYS A 28 -20.29 -31.85 -0.75
N ILE A 29 -19.73 -31.17 -1.76
CA ILE A 29 -18.69 -31.74 -2.62
C ILE A 29 -17.40 -32.02 -1.82
N ARG A 30 -17.07 -31.13 -0.87
CA ARG A 30 -15.90 -31.29 0.00
C ARG A 30 -16.06 -32.43 1.00
N GLU A 31 -17.27 -32.60 1.56
CA GLU A 31 -17.61 -33.74 2.44
C GLU A 31 -17.41 -35.09 1.74
N GLU A 32 -17.74 -35.18 0.44
CA GLU A 32 -17.59 -36.41 -0.37
C GLU A 32 -16.21 -36.55 -1.05
N HIS A 33 -15.24 -35.69 -0.70
CA HIS A 33 -13.87 -35.67 -1.25
C HIS A 33 -13.79 -35.63 -2.79
N ILE A 34 -14.75 -34.99 -3.46
CA ILE A 34 -14.75 -34.83 -4.92
C ILE A 34 -13.87 -33.63 -5.31
N SER A 35 -12.99 -33.82 -6.30
CA SER A 35 -12.18 -32.72 -6.83
C SER A 35 -13.03 -31.76 -7.68
N ILE A 36 -13.05 -30.49 -7.32
CA ILE A 36 -13.65 -29.42 -8.13
C ILE A 36 -12.73 -29.10 -9.30
N ASN A 37 -13.29 -29.01 -10.51
CA ASN A 37 -12.50 -28.60 -11.66
C ASN A 37 -12.15 -27.10 -11.57
N PRO A 38 -10.87 -26.73 -11.69
CA PRO A 38 -10.48 -25.32 -11.66
C PRO A 38 -11.01 -24.61 -12.92
N LEU A 39 -11.46 -23.36 -12.74
CA LEU A 39 -11.93 -22.51 -13.83
C LEU A 39 -10.81 -22.32 -14.86
N LYS A 40 -11.01 -22.77 -16.11
CA LYS A 40 -10.06 -22.50 -17.20
C LYS A 40 -10.26 -21.07 -17.71
N PRO A 41 -9.19 -20.37 -18.12
CA PRO A 41 -9.27 -18.99 -18.62
C PRO A 41 -10.14 -18.82 -19.89
N GLN A 42 -10.47 -19.91 -20.59
CA GLN A 42 -11.38 -19.90 -21.73
C GLN A 42 -12.83 -19.59 -21.34
N HIS A 43 -13.26 -19.95 -20.13
CA HIS A 43 -14.63 -19.72 -19.66
C HIS A 43 -14.90 -18.25 -19.32
N LEU A 44 -13.86 -17.46 -19.03
CA LEU A 44 -13.98 -16.01 -18.78
C LEU A 44 -14.42 -15.22 -20.02
N LYS A 45 -14.09 -15.68 -21.23
CA LYS A 45 -14.51 -15.03 -22.48
C LYS A 45 -16.00 -15.12 -22.75
N TYR A 46 -16.68 -16.12 -22.17
CA TYR A 46 -18.13 -16.32 -22.31
C TYR A 46 -18.93 -15.66 -21.17
N LEU A 47 -18.26 -15.07 -20.18
CA LEU A 47 -18.92 -14.43 -19.05
C LEU A 47 -19.68 -13.15 -19.47
N SER A 48 -19.35 -12.55 -20.62
CA SER A 48 -20.02 -11.37 -21.18
C SER A 48 -21.25 -11.69 -22.04
N SER A 49 -21.54 -12.97 -22.32
CA SER A 49 -22.65 -13.36 -23.21
C SER A 49 -23.92 -13.82 -22.49
N TYR A 50 -23.93 -13.89 -21.16
CA TYR A 50 -25.13 -14.29 -20.40
C TYR A 50 -26.16 -13.17 -20.36
N THR A 51 -27.37 -13.47 -20.80
CA THR A 51 -28.52 -12.57 -20.68
C THR A 51 -29.22 -12.76 -19.34
N GLN A 52 -30.09 -11.80 -18.95
CA GLN A 52 -30.90 -11.94 -17.73
C GLN A 52 -31.76 -13.23 -17.74
N HIS A 53 -32.27 -13.62 -18.91
CA HIS A 53 -33.03 -14.86 -19.05
C HIS A 53 -32.19 -16.10 -18.71
N ASP A 54 -30.93 -16.15 -19.17
CA ASP A 54 -30.04 -17.27 -18.89
C ASP A 54 -29.70 -17.36 -17.39
N ILE A 55 -29.64 -16.22 -16.71
CA ILE A 55 -29.44 -16.15 -15.25
C ILE A 55 -30.68 -16.65 -14.51
N ASP A 56 -31.88 -16.27 -14.96
CA ASP A 56 -33.14 -16.75 -14.39
C ASP A 56 -33.29 -18.28 -14.55
N GLU A 57 -32.96 -18.81 -15.73
CA GLU A 57 -32.95 -20.25 -15.99
C GLU A 57 -31.91 -20.98 -15.11
N LEU A 58 -30.73 -20.40 -14.97
CA LEU A 58 -29.67 -20.91 -14.10
C LEU A 58 -30.11 -20.92 -12.63
N GLU A 59 -30.78 -19.87 -12.15
CA GLU A 59 -31.32 -19.85 -10.79
C GLU A 59 -32.33 -20.97 -10.58
N GLN A 60 -33.31 -21.12 -11.49
CA GLN A 60 -34.31 -22.18 -11.39
C GLN A 60 -33.64 -23.56 -11.37
N ARG A 61 -32.66 -23.77 -12.26
CA ARG A 61 -31.87 -25.00 -12.31
C ARG A 61 -31.13 -25.25 -10.99
N LEU A 62 -30.48 -24.24 -10.41
CA LEU A 62 -29.77 -24.36 -9.13
C LEU A 62 -30.72 -24.70 -7.97
N ARG A 63 -31.92 -24.11 -7.93
CA ARG A 63 -32.93 -24.43 -6.91
C ARG A 63 -33.39 -25.88 -7.03
N VAL A 64 -33.73 -26.34 -8.23
CA VAL A 64 -34.14 -27.74 -8.46
C VAL A 64 -33.01 -28.72 -8.10
N LEU A 65 -31.77 -28.39 -8.46
CA LEU A 65 -30.61 -29.19 -8.08
C LEU A 65 -30.40 -29.22 -6.57
N ARG A 66 -30.61 -28.09 -5.88
CA ARG A 66 -30.49 -27.99 -4.42
C ARG A 66 -31.47 -28.93 -3.75
N ASP A 67 -32.75 -28.83 -4.11
CA ASP A 67 -33.81 -29.65 -3.52
C ASP A 67 -33.56 -31.14 -3.78
N ARG A 68 -33.05 -31.48 -4.97
CA ARG A 68 -32.70 -32.87 -5.34
C ARG A 68 -31.53 -33.40 -4.51
N VAL A 69 -30.46 -32.62 -4.37
CA VAL A 69 -29.28 -33.01 -3.55
C VAL A 69 -29.68 -33.11 -2.09
N GLU A 70 -30.46 -32.16 -1.56
CA GLU A 70 -30.95 -32.18 -0.19
C GLU A 70 -31.82 -33.41 0.08
N HIS A 71 -32.72 -33.75 -0.85
CA HIS A 71 -33.53 -34.96 -0.75
C HIS A 71 -32.67 -36.23 -0.74
N LEU A 72 -31.64 -36.31 -1.60
CA LEU A 72 -30.73 -37.46 -1.62
C LEU A 72 -29.89 -37.55 -0.36
N CYS A 73 -29.39 -36.44 0.18
CA CYS A 73 -28.69 -36.39 1.47
C CYS A 73 -29.60 -36.88 2.61
N LYS A 74 -30.83 -36.34 2.72
CA LYS A 74 -31.81 -36.79 3.73
C LYS A 74 -32.14 -38.28 3.60
N THR A 75 -32.26 -38.78 2.36
CA THR A 75 -32.51 -40.20 2.10
C THR A 75 -31.33 -41.06 2.51
N LYS A 76 -30.09 -40.65 2.19
CA LYS A 76 -28.85 -41.31 2.61
C LYS A 76 -28.75 -41.36 4.13
N GLU A 77 -28.91 -40.23 4.82
CA GLU A 77 -28.86 -40.16 6.28
C GLU A 77 -29.92 -41.05 6.96
N LYS A 78 -31.14 -41.10 6.39
CA LYS A 78 -32.20 -41.97 6.90
C LYS A 78 -31.85 -43.45 6.75
N LEU A 79 -31.28 -43.84 5.60
CA LEU A 79 -30.82 -45.21 5.36
C LEU A 79 -29.65 -45.59 6.26
N GLU A 80 -28.71 -44.68 6.49
CA GLU A 80 -27.58 -44.90 7.41
C GLU A 80 -28.05 -45.08 8.86
N LYS A 81 -29.01 -44.26 9.33
CA LYS A 81 -29.63 -44.43 10.65
C LYS A 81 -30.35 -45.78 10.77
N GLN A 82 -31.06 -46.18 9.72
CA GLN A 82 -31.74 -47.49 9.67
C GLN A 82 -30.74 -48.65 9.65
N GLU A 83 -29.61 -48.51 8.94
CA GLU A 83 -28.53 -49.51 8.99
C GLU A 83 -28.01 -49.61 10.42
N ILE A 84 -27.68 -48.49 11.08
CA ILE A 84 -27.17 -48.50 12.45
C ILE A 84 -28.15 -49.19 13.40
N SER A 85 -29.43 -48.83 13.39
CA SER A 85 -30.44 -49.46 14.26
C SER A 85 -30.59 -50.96 14.00
N LEU A 86 -30.64 -51.37 12.72
CA LEU A 86 -30.74 -52.79 12.36
C LEU A 86 -29.46 -53.56 12.71
N THR A 87 -28.30 -52.89 12.66
CA THR A 87 -27.04 -53.48 13.12
C THR A 87 -26.93 -53.63 14.63
N GLU A 88 -27.71 -52.87 15.41
CA GLU A 88 -27.85 -53.07 16.85
C GLU A 88 -28.81 -54.23 17.17
N GLU A 89 -29.85 -54.43 16.33
CA GLU A 89 -30.83 -55.52 16.43
C GLU A 89 -30.33 -56.88 15.85
N ARG A 90 -29.05 -56.96 15.48
CA ARG A 90 -28.37 -57.85 14.51
C ARG A 90 -28.56 -59.37 14.54
N TRP A 91 -29.40 -59.96 15.37
CA TRP A 91 -29.45 -61.42 15.49
C TRP A 91 -30.45 -62.15 14.56
N VAL A 92 -31.24 -61.46 13.73
CA VAL A 92 -32.40 -62.12 13.09
C VAL A 92 -32.38 -62.21 11.54
N HIS A 93 -31.78 -61.31 10.75
CA HIS A 93 -31.97 -61.34 9.28
C HIS A 93 -30.78 -60.91 8.39
N GLU A 94 -29.83 -61.83 8.13
CA GLU A 94 -28.68 -61.64 7.21
C GLU A 94 -29.08 -61.26 5.76
N LYS A 95 -30.26 -61.68 5.30
CA LYS A 95 -30.75 -61.39 3.94
C LYS A 95 -31.26 -59.94 3.78
N PHE A 96 -31.80 -59.33 4.83
CA PHE A 96 -32.36 -57.98 4.79
C PHE A 96 -31.24 -56.93 4.75
N ASP A 97 -30.14 -57.17 5.49
CA ASP A 97 -28.94 -56.34 5.48
C ASP A 97 -28.33 -56.22 4.08
N SER A 98 -28.30 -57.32 3.31
CA SER A 98 -27.74 -57.31 1.95
C SER A 98 -28.52 -56.40 0.98
N LEU A 99 -29.85 -56.35 1.12
CA LEU A 99 -30.72 -55.50 0.29
C LEU A 99 -30.58 -54.04 0.70
N LEU A 100 -30.57 -53.74 2.00
CA LEU A 100 -30.39 -52.39 2.52
C LEU A 100 -29.06 -51.80 2.05
N ARG A 101 -27.97 -52.57 2.15
CA ARG A 101 -26.64 -52.15 1.67
C ARG A 101 -26.61 -51.89 0.16
N ASN A 102 -27.28 -52.71 -0.64
CA ASN A 102 -27.37 -52.46 -2.08
C ASN A 102 -28.13 -51.16 -2.40
N VAL A 103 -29.22 -50.88 -1.67
CA VAL A 103 -29.99 -49.64 -1.82
C VAL A 103 -29.17 -48.42 -1.35
N LEU A 104 -28.44 -48.55 -0.25
CA LEU A 104 -27.56 -47.52 0.27
C LEU A 104 -26.43 -47.21 -0.72
N LEU A 105 -25.76 -48.23 -1.26
CA LEU A 105 -24.72 -48.07 -2.29
C LEU A 105 -25.28 -47.42 -3.57
N ALA A 106 -26.50 -47.80 -3.99
CA ALA A 106 -27.15 -47.18 -5.14
C ALA A 106 -27.47 -45.69 -4.88
N SER A 107 -27.94 -45.35 -3.68
CA SER A 107 -28.22 -43.98 -3.24
C SER A 107 -26.93 -43.14 -3.18
N GLN A 108 -25.87 -43.67 -2.56
CA GLN A 108 -24.55 -43.02 -2.50
C GLN A 108 -24.00 -42.78 -3.91
N LYS A 109 -24.10 -43.76 -4.81
CA LYS A 109 -23.65 -43.61 -6.20
C LYS A 109 -24.47 -42.55 -6.96
N ALA A 110 -25.77 -42.47 -6.72
CA ALA A 110 -26.63 -41.45 -7.33
C ALA A 110 -26.27 -40.03 -6.84
N LEU A 111 -26.03 -39.87 -5.52
CA LEU A 111 -25.55 -38.62 -4.93
C LEU A 111 -24.18 -38.24 -5.49
N PHE A 112 -23.23 -39.17 -5.49
CA PHE A 112 -21.89 -38.96 -6.00
C PHE A 112 -21.88 -38.53 -7.47
N ASN A 113 -22.66 -39.19 -8.32
CA ASN A 113 -22.77 -38.81 -9.73
C ASN A 113 -23.33 -37.40 -9.91
N GLN A 114 -24.34 -37.01 -9.14
CA GLN A 114 -24.89 -35.64 -9.20
C GLN A 114 -23.90 -34.59 -8.71
N LEU A 115 -23.24 -34.85 -7.59
CA LEU A 115 -22.21 -33.95 -7.07
C LEU A 115 -21.03 -33.83 -8.03
N THR A 116 -20.68 -34.90 -8.74
CA THR A 116 -19.64 -34.88 -9.78
C THR A 116 -20.05 -34.04 -10.98
N GLU A 117 -21.31 -34.12 -11.42
CA GLU A 117 -21.85 -33.27 -12.49
C GLU A 117 -21.82 -31.79 -12.07
N ILE A 118 -22.27 -31.48 -10.86
CA ILE A 118 -22.25 -30.12 -10.29
C ILE A 118 -20.82 -29.61 -10.14
N ALA A 119 -19.89 -30.43 -9.64
CA ALA A 119 -18.48 -30.08 -9.47
C ALA A 119 -17.79 -29.70 -10.79
N GLY A 120 -18.32 -30.16 -11.92
CA GLY A 120 -17.83 -29.79 -13.25
C GLY A 120 -18.11 -28.34 -13.65
N SER A 121 -19.26 -27.79 -13.25
CA SER A 121 -19.72 -26.45 -13.65
C SER A 121 -19.83 -25.43 -12.50
N LEU A 122 -19.56 -25.85 -11.26
CA LEU A 122 -19.73 -25.02 -10.06
C LEU A 122 -18.95 -23.69 -10.12
N GLU A 123 -17.68 -23.73 -10.51
CA GLU A 123 -16.83 -22.54 -10.55
C GLU A 123 -17.28 -21.56 -11.65
N GLU A 124 -17.85 -22.06 -12.76
CA GLU A 124 -18.44 -21.21 -13.81
C GLU A 124 -19.67 -20.48 -13.30
N TRP A 125 -20.59 -21.20 -12.66
CA TRP A 125 -21.80 -20.61 -12.05
C TRP A 125 -21.44 -19.57 -10.99
N TYR A 126 -20.45 -19.89 -10.15
CA TYR A 126 -19.95 -18.97 -9.13
C TYR A 126 -19.39 -17.69 -9.75
N ALA A 127 -18.57 -17.79 -10.80
CA ALA A 127 -18.02 -16.61 -11.48
C ALA A 127 -19.10 -15.70 -12.08
N ILE A 128 -20.15 -16.28 -12.68
CA ILE A 128 -21.28 -15.53 -13.25
C ILE A 128 -22.04 -14.77 -12.16
N ILE A 129 -22.43 -15.47 -11.09
CA ILE A 129 -23.22 -14.89 -10.00
C ILE A 129 -22.43 -13.82 -9.24
N MET A 130 -21.13 -14.04 -9.01
CA MET A 130 -20.27 -13.04 -8.37
C MET A 130 -20.12 -11.78 -9.22
N LYS A 131 -20.01 -11.91 -10.54
CA LYS A 131 -19.99 -10.77 -11.46
C LYS A 131 -21.31 -9.98 -11.38
N GLU A 132 -22.46 -10.64 -11.50
CA GLU A 132 -23.77 -9.97 -11.42
C GLU A 132 -23.98 -9.28 -10.08
N ARG A 133 -23.66 -9.96 -8.97
CA ARG A 133 -23.71 -9.36 -7.63
C ARG A 133 -22.87 -8.09 -7.55
N HIS A 134 -21.66 -8.09 -8.14
CA HIS A 134 -20.80 -6.91 -8.15
C HIS A 134 -21.38 -5.76 -8.99
N ILE A 135 -22.02 -6.06 -10.13
CA ILE A 135 -22.71 -5.05 -10.95
C ILE A 135 -23.81 -4.35 -10.14
N TYR A 136 -24.68 -5.11 -9.46
CA TYR A 136 -25.74 -4.53 -8.63
C TYR A 136 -25.20 -3.77 -7.41
N HIS A 137 -24.07 -4.20 -6.85
CA HIS A 137 -23.38 -3.46 -5.80
C HIS A 137 -22.90 -2.08 -6.28
N ILE A 138 -22.35 -1.99 -7.49
CA ILE A 138 -21.96 -0.72 -8.11
C ILE A 138 -23.21 0.13 -8.40
N LEU A 139 -24.25 -0.45 -8.99
CA LEU A 139 -25.51 0.27 -9.28
C LEU A 139 -26.18 0.83 -8.02
N ASN A 140 -26.03 0.16 -6.87
CA ASN A 140 -26.52 0.63 -5.57
C ASN A 140 -25.76 1.88 -5.06
N ARG A 141 -24.54 2.14 -5.53
CA ARG A 141 -23.78 3.36 -5.22
C ARG A 141 -24.14 4.53 -6.15
N CYS A 142 -24.79 4.24 -7.28
CA CYS A 142 -25.21 5.26 -8.23
C CYS A 142 -26.42 6.06 -7.74
N LYS A 143 -26.52 7.31 -8.17
CA LYS A 143 -27.69 8.15 -7.89
C LYS A 143 -28.74 7.99 -9.00
N LYS A 144 -30.01 7.83 -8.64
CA LYS A 144 -31.11 7.94 -9.61
C LYS A 144 -31.22 9.39 -10.09
N SER A 145 -31.38 9.58 -11.39
CA SER A 145 -31.62 10.90 -11.97
C SER A 145 -33.03 11.37 -11.60
N GLN A 146 -33.15 12.62 -11.14
CA GLN A 146 -34.45 13.25 -10.90
C GLN A 146 -35.12 13.72 -12.20
N TYR A 147 -34.31 13.98 -13.24
CA TYR A 147 -34.74 14.59 -14.50
C TYR A 147 -35.09 13.55 -15.58
N LEU A 148 -34.56 12.34 -15.46
CA LEU A 148 -34.77 11.23 -16.40
C LEU A 148 -35.48 10.07 -15.71
N LYS A 149 -36.70 9.75 -16.14
CA LYS A 149 -37.42 8.56 -15.68
C LYS A 149 -36.58 7.33 -16.01
N GLY A 150 -36.08 6.64 -14.99
CA GLY A 150 -35.23 5.45 -15.13
C GLY A 150 -33.74 5.71 -15.36
N GLY A 151 -33.30 6.98 -15.40
CA GLY A 151 -31.89 7.31 -15.61
C GLY A 151 -31.04 7.10 -14.37
N ILE A 152 -29.83 6.56 -14.55
CA ILE A 152 -28.83 6.37 -13.48
C ILE A 152 -27.66 7.32 -13.74
N ILE A 153 -27.19 7.99 -12.69
CA ILE A 153 -26.01 8.84 -12.69
C ILE A 153 -24.91 8.13 -11.90
N LEU A 154 -23.89 7.64 -12.62
CA LEU A 154 -22.66 7.13 -12.04
C LEU A 154 -21.64 8.28 -11.97
N ARG A 155 -20.85 8.36 -10.89
CA ARG A 155 -19.64 9.19 -10.83
C ARG A 155 -18.48 8.25 -10.55
N ALA A 156 -17.44 8.32 -11.36
CA ALA A 156 -16.27 7.46 -11.22
C ALA A 156 -14.98 8.23 -11.51
N TRP A 157 -13.93 7.86 -10.80
CA TRP A 157 -12.58 8.30 -11.09
C TRP A 157 -12.00 7.44 -12.21
N ILE A 158 -11.41 8.09 -13.20
CA ILE A 158 -10.75 7.44 -14.32
C ILE A 158 -9.41 8.15 -14.57
N THR A 159 -8.44 7.41 -15.11
CA THR A 159 -7.19 8.04 -15.54
C THR A 159 -7.42 8.78 -16.85
N ALA A 160 -6.69 9.87 -17.08
CA ALA A 160 -6.80 10.62 -18.33
C ALA A 160 -6.47 9.76 -19.56
N TYR A 161 -5.57 8.78 -19.43
CA TYR A 161 -5.17 7.89 -20.52
C TYR A 161 -6.24 6.84 -20.88
N ASP A 162 -7.04 6.38 -19.90
CA ASP A 162 -8.09 5.40 -20.12
C ASP A 162 -9.38 6.02 -20.71
N MET A 163 -9.45 7.36 -20.82
CA MET A 163 -10.61 8.08 -21.37
C MET A 163 -10.95 7.67 -22.80
N ASP A 164 -9.95 7.54 -23.66
CA ASP A 164 -10.15 7.19 -25.08
C ASP A 164 -10.74 5.77 -25.20
N THR A 165 -10.20 4.81 -24.44
CA THR A 165 -10.71 3.44 -24.40
C THR A 165 -12.15 3.36 -23.91
N LEU A 166 -12.52 4.25 -22.99
CA LEU A 166 -13.88 4.31 -22.48
C LEU A 166 -14.85 4.88 -23.51
N GLN A 167 -14.43 5.89 -24.28
CA GLN A 167 -15.22 6.42 -25.38
C GLN A 167 -15.45 5.35 -26.45
N GLU A 168 -14.41 4.58 -26.81
CA GLU A 168 -14.54 3.44 -27.74
C GLU A 168 -15.54 2.39 -27.25
N ILE A 169 -15.44 1.96 -25.99
CA ILE A 169 -16.39 1.00 -25.40
C ILE A 169 -17.83 1.54 -25.43
N VAL A 170 -17.99 2.84 -25.17
CA VAL A 170 -19.31 3.47 -25.18
C VAL A 170 -19.88 3.56 -26.59
N ASP A 171 -19.05 3.84 -27.60
CA ASP A 171 -19.44 3.83 -29.00
C ASP A 171 -19.77 2.42 -29.52
N ASP A 172 -19.02 1.41 -29.10
CA ASP A 172 -19.33 0.01 -29.37
C ASP A 172 -20.68 -0.40 -28.75
N ILE A 173 -20.99 0.06 -27.53
CA ILE A 173 -22.30 -0.20 -26.91
C ILE A 173 -23.42 0.51 -27.68
N ARG A 174 -23.17 1.73 -28.15
CA ARG A 174 -24.14 2.50 -28.96
C ARG A 174 -24.47 1.82 -30.28
N THR A 175 -23.51 1.15 -30.90
CA THR A 175 -23.73 0.43 -32.18
C THR A 175 -24.42 -0.92 -31.99
N ASN A 176 -24.21 -1.59 -30.86
CA ASN A 176 -24.77 -2.92 -30.59
C ASN A 176 -26.18 -2.90 -29.97
N ILE A 177 -26.60 -1.80 -29.34
CA ILE A 177 -27.91 -1.68 -28.70
C ILE A 177 -28.79 -0.73 -29.53
N ASP A 178 -29.80 -1.28 -30.23
CA ASP A 178 -30.81 -0.55 -31.04
C ASP A 178 -31.75 0.38 -30.24
N ARG A 179 -31.38 0.80 -29.03
CA ARG A 179 -32.20 1.69 -28.20
C ARG A 179 -31.75 3.14 -28.42
N ASN A 180 -32.71 4.05 -28.57
CA ASN A 180 -32.54 5.51 -28.75
C ASN A 180 -31.95 6.24 -27.51
N THR A 181 -31.14 5.54 -26.74
CA THR A 181 -30.80 5.80 -25.36
C THR A 181 -29.29 5.91 -25.25
N LEU A 182 -28.75 7.08 -25.59
CA LEU A 182 -27.31 7.27 -25.72
C LEU A 182 -26.66 7.47 -24.33
N PRO A 183 -25.69 6.62 -23.93
CA PRO A 183 -24.81 6.93 -22.81
C PRO A 183 -24.08 8.26 -23.07
N ILE A 184 -24.40 9.28 -22.28
CA ILE A 184 -23.69 10.57 -22.30
C ILE A 184 -22.55 10.46 -21.29
N ILE A 185 -21.36 10.90 -21.69
CA ILE A 185 -20.15 11.05 -20.85
C ILE A 185 -19.96 12.55 -20.66
N ASN A 186 -20.05 13.02 -19.42
CA ASN A 186 -19.69 14.40 -19.08
C ASN A 186 -18.48 14.40 -18.18
N GLU A 187 -17.47 15.17 -18.56
CA GLU A 187 -16.32 15.55 -17.75
C GLU A 187 -16.78 16.54 -16.66
N LEU A 188 -16.52 16.21 -15.40
CA LEU A 188 -16.82 17.10 -14.28
C LEU A 188 -15.53 17.60 -13.64
N ASP A 189 -15.43 18.92 -13.52
CA ASP A 189 -14.47 19.58 -12.66
C ASP A 189 -15.08 19.64 -11.24
N MET A 190 -14.45 18.95 -10.29
CA MET A 190 -14.88 18.98 -8.89
C MET A 190 -13.91 19.85 -8.09
N GLU A 191 -14.39 20.99 -7.61
CA GLU A 191 -13.66 21.80 -6.65
C GLU A 191 -13.78 21.15 -5.25
N GLY A 192 -12.65 20.80 -4.64
CA GLY A 192 -12.58 20.40 -3.22
C GLY A 192 -12.53 18.90 -2.90
N GLU A 193 -12.61 18.00 -3.88
CA GLU A 193 -12.38 16.55 -3.67
C GLU A 193 -11.01 16.14 -4.23
N GLU A 194 -10.16 15.52 -3.39
CA GLU A 194 -8.87 15.01 -3.83
C GLU A 194 -9.05 13.67 -4.58
N PRO A 195 -8.54 13.55 -5.83
CA PRO A 195 -8.61 12.30 -6.58
C PRO A 195 -7.74 11.21 -5.97
N PRO A 196 -8.08 9.92 -6.20
CA PRO A 196 -7.28 8.80 -5.71
C PRO A 196 -5.93 8.70 -6.44
N THR A 197 -4.91 8.23 -5.72
CA THR A 197 -3.57 7.99 -6.27
C THR A 197 -3.49 6.60 -6.90
N ARG A 198 -3.13 6.54 -8.18
CA ARG A 198 -2.82 5.28 -8.89
C ARG A 198 -1.36 5.31 -9.31
N GLN A 199 -0.62 4.26 -8.93
CA GLN A 199 0.78 4.11 -9.30
C GLN A 199 0.93 2.87 -10.17
N GLU A 200 1.54 3.03 -11.35
CA GLU A 200 1.77 1.91 -12.25
C GLU A 200 2.97 1.10 -11.78
N THR A 201 2.69 -0.13 -11.33
CA THR A 201 3.72 -1.06 -10.87
C THR A 201 3.98 -2.13 -11.92
N ASN A 202 5.26 -2.43 -12.10
CA ASN A 202 5.71 -3.61 -12.84
C ASN A 202 5.90 -4.75 -11.83
N LYS A 203 6.02 -5.99 -12.33
CA LYS A 203 6.30 -7.18 -11.49
C LYS A 203 7.49 -6.98 -10.53
N PHE A 204 8.48 -6.19 -10.94
CA PHE A 204 9.65 -5.87 -10.13
C PHE A 204 9.36 -4.83 -9.05
N THR A 205 8.58 -3.78 -9.36
CA THR A 205 8.34 -2.65 -8.45
C THR A 205 7.14 -2.88 -7.52
N GLU A 206 6.24 -3.79 -7.85
CA GLU A 206 5.05 -4.15 -7.06
C GLU A 206 5.38 -4.48 -5.61
N GLY A 207 6.38 -5.35 -5.38
CA GLY A 207 6.78 -5.72 -4.01
C GLY A 207 7.31 -4.53 -3.20
N PHE A 208 8.09 -3.64 -3.83
CA PHE A 208 8.58 -2.42 -3.18
C PHE A 208 7.46 -1.41 -2.92
N GLN A 209 6.48 -1.34 -3.81
CA GLN A 209 5.34 -0.45 -3.66
C GLN A 209 4.43 -0.89 -2.53
N ASN A 210 4.11 -2.19 -2.48
CA ASN A 210 3.31 -2.77 -1.40
C ASN A 210 3.95 -2.51 -0.02
N LEU A 211 5.30 -2.59 0.06
CA LEU A 211 6.03 -2.28 1.29
C LEU A 211 5.83 -0.83 1.75
N ILE A 212 5.69 0.11 0.82
CA ILE A 212 5.55 1.54 1.10
C ILE A 212 4.10 1.92 1.36
N ASP A 213 3.18 1.39 0.57
CA ASP A 213 1.75 1.60 0.76
C ASP A 213 1.28 1.05 2.11
N SER A 214 1.99 0.04 2.65
CA SER A 214 1.79 -0.47 4.02
C SER A 214 2.10 0.58 5.10
N TYR A 215 2.98 1.55 4.83
CA TYR A 215 3.21 2.68 5.74
C TYR A 215 2.14 3.76 5.56
N GLY A 216 1.77 4.05 4.31
CA GLY A 216 0.69 4.96 3.97
C GLY A 216 0.63 5.24 2.48
N ILE A 217 -0.58 5.53 2.00
CA ILE A 217 -0.82 5.88 0.59
C ILE A 217 -0.41 7.34 0.37
N ALA A 218 0.41 7.57 -0.66
CA ALA A 218 0.87 8.91 -1.04
C ALA A 218 -0.28 9.81 -1.52
N LYS A 219 -0.14 11.13 -1.34
CA LYS A 219 -1.12 12.10 -1.85
C LYS A 219 -1.15 12.13 -3.37
N TYR A 220 -2.24 12.67 -3.91
CA TYR A 220 -2.39 12.81 -5.36
C TYR A 220 -1.27 13.66 -5.95
N GLN A 221 -0.60 13.13 -6.98
CA GLN A 221 0.55 13.75 -7.66
C GLN A 221 1.77 14.06 -6.76
N GLU A 222 1.88 13.43 -5.60
CA GLU A 222 3.09 13.49 -4.77
C GLU A 222 4.20 12.61 -5.35
N VAL A 223 5.47 12.99 -5.13
CA VAL A 223 6.62 12.16 -5.50
C VAL A 223 6.56 10.82 -4.78
N ASN A 224 6.50 9.73 -5.54
CA ASN A 224 6.50 8.38 -5.00
C ASN A 224 7.87 8.01 -4.37
N PRO A 225 7.95 7.74 -3.05
CA PRO A 225 9.19 7.30 -2.42
C PRO A 225 9.65 5.90 -2.87
N GLY A 226 8.75 5.10 -3.48
CA GLY A 226 9.04 3.74 -3.93
C GLY A 226 10.11 3.62 -4.98
N ILE A 227 10.25 4.63 -5.84
CA ILE A 227 11.30 4.64 -6.86
C ILE A 227 12.69 4.65 -6.21
N PHE A 228 12.86 5.39 -5.11
CA PHE A 228 14.14 5.46 -4.40
C PHE A 228 14.36 4.24 -3.51
N ALA A 229 13.30 3.75 -2.87
CA ALA A 229 13.35 2.58 -2.00
C ALA A 229 13.86 1.31 -2.70
N ILE A 230 13.60 1.15 -4.01
CA ILE A 230 14.11 0.04 -4.82
C ILE A 230 15.63 -0.17 -4.64
N THR A 231 16.38 0.93 -4.53
CA THR A 231 17.84 0.89 -4.37
C THR A 231 18.26 1.11 -2.92
N THR A 232 17.69 2.11 -2.25
CA THR A 232 18.14 2.51 -0.91
C THR A 232 17.81 1.49 0.15
N PHE A 233 16.63 0.83 0.09
CA PHE A 233 16.23 -0.16 1.08
C PHE A 233 17.16 -1.40 1.06
N PRO A 234 17.39 -2.07 -0.10
CA PRO A 234 18.34 -3.17 -0.16
C PRO A 234 19.79 -2.77 0.20
N PHE A 235 20.21 -1.55 -0.15
CA PHE A 235 21.55 -1.06 0.17
C PHE A 235 21.76 -0.85 1.68
N LEU A 236 20.79 -0.25 2.38
CA LEU A 236 20.86 -0.07 3.84
C LEU A 236 20.81 -1.41 4.57
N PHE A 237 19.97 -2.32 4.10
CA PHE A 237 19.96 -3.69 4.59
C PHE A 237 21.34 -4.35 4.44
N ALA A 238 21.99 -4.19 3.29
CA ALA A 238 23.30 -4.77 3.03
C ALA A 238 24.42 -4.21 3.92
N ILE A 239 24.34 -2.95 4.36
CA ILE A 239 25.30 -2.38 5.31
C ILE A 239 25.20 -3.09 6.67
N MET A 240 23.98 -3.45 7.08
CA MET A 240 23.70 -4.18 8.32
C MET A 240 24.06 -5.67 8.20
N PHE A 241 23.71 -6.30 7.08
CA PHE A 241 23.90 -7.72 6.77
C PHE A 241 25.16 -7.97 5.91
N GLY A 242 26.22 -7.19 6.13
CA GLY A 242 27.40 -7.17 5.26
C GLY A 242 28.29 -8.40 5.40
N ASP A 243 27.86 -9.54 4.87
CA ASP A 243 28.63 -10.78 4.72
C ASP A 243 28.40 -11.34 3.32
N SER A 244 29.50 -11.53 2.58
CA SER A 244 29.44 -12.02 1.22
C SER A 244 28.93 -13.46 1.11
N GLY A 245 29.24 -14.32 2.08
CA GLY A 245 28.83 -15.74 2.08
C GLY A 245 27.33 -15.88 2.27
N HIS A 246 26.79 -15.23 3.31
CA HIS A 246 25.35 -15.19 3.54
C HIS A 246 24.59 -14.44 2.43
N GLY A 247 25.18 -13.38 1.87
CA GLY A 247 24.63 -12.66 0.71
C GLY A 247 24.47 -13.55 -0.52
N VAL A 248 25.45 -14.43 -0.81
CA VAL A 248 25.34 -15.43 -1.90
C VAL A 248 24.19 -16.41 -1.67
N LEU A 249 24.02 -16.91 -0.44
CA LEU A 249 22.92 -17.81 -0.09
C LEU A 249 21.55 -17.14 -0.27
N MET A 250 21.40 -15.90 0.18
CA MET A 250 20.15 -15.15 0.00
C MET A 250 19.88 -14.80 -1.47
N SER A 251 20.91 -14.41 -2.22
CA SER A 251 20.83 -14.17 -3.67
C SER A 251 20.38 -15.44 -4.40
N LEU A 252 20.96 -16.59 -4.06
CA LEU A 252 20.60 -17.87 -4.67
C LEU A 252 19.15 -18.24 -4.33
N PHE A 253 18.74 -18.08 -3.08
CA PHE A 253 17.36 -18.31 -2.69
C PHE A 253 16.37 -17.40 -3.43
N GLY A 254 16.63 -16.09 -3.48
CA GLY A 254 15.82 -15.14 -4.25
C GLY A 254 15.78 -15.49 -5.75
N LEU A 255 16.91 -15.89 -6.33
CA LEU A 255 17.00 -16.32 -7.72
C LEU A 255 16.18 -17.59 -7.97
N THR A 256 16.21 -18.58 -7.07
CA THR A 256 15.39 -19.79 -7.23
C THR A 256 13.90 -19.50 -7.24
N MET A 257 13.43 -18.59 -6.38
CA MET A 257 12.03 -18.13 -6.35
C MET A 257 11.63 -17.40 -7.63
N ILE A 258 12.53 -16.59 -8.20
CA ILE A 258 12.31 -15.92 -9.50
C ILE A 258 12.24 -16.94 -10.65
N LEU A 259 13.12 -17.95 -10.67
CA LEU A 259 13.10 -18.98 -11.72
C LEU A 259 11.86 -19.89 -11.65
N LEU A 260 11.34 -20.13 -10.44
CA LEU A 260 10.15 -20.95 -10.20
C LEU A 260 8.82 -20.17 -10.26
N GLU A 261 8.84 -18.89 -10.63
CA GLU A 261 7.68 -17.98 -10.61
C GLU A 261 6.43 -18.58 -11.26
N ARG A 262 6.56 -19.15 -12.46
CA ARG A 262 5.42 -19.73 -13.20
C ARG A 262 4.77 -20.93 -12.51
N ARG A 263 5.55 -21.72 -11.77
CA ARG A 263 5.02 -22.89 -11.05
C ARG A 263 4.38 -22.47 -9.74
N LEU A 264 5.06 -21.59 -8.99
CA LEU A 264 4.61 -21.11 -7.69
C LEU A 264 3.34 -20.24 -7.79
N SER A 265 3.19 -19.46 -8.87
CA SER A 265 1.99 -18.62 -9.06
C SER A 265 0.70 -19.41 -9.33
N GLN A 266 0.80 -20.69 -9.70
CA GLN A 266 -0.35 -21.55 -9.99
C GLN A 266 -0.80 -22.36 -8.77
N THR A 267 0.08 -22.51 -7.80
CA THR A 267 -0.18 -23.24 -6.55
C THR A 267 -0.66 -22.28 -5.47
N ARG A 268 -1.63 -22.70 -4.64
CA ARG A 268 -1.91 -22.00 -3.39
C ARG A 268 -0.74 -22.22 -2.44
N LEU A 269 -0.05 -21.14 -2.10
CA LEU A 269 1.08 -21.15 -1.19
C LEU A 269 0.58 -20.99 0.26
N ASN A 270 1.41 -21.37 1.23
CA ASN A 270 1.17 -21.01 2.63
C ASN A 270 1.44 -19.51 2.80
N ASP A 271 0.73 -18.84 3.72
CA ASP A 271 0.80 -17.39 3.95
C ASP A 271 2.25 -16.85 4.05
N ILE A 272 3.12 -17.56 4.78
CA ILE A 272 4.54 -17.18 4.93
C ILE A 272 5.27 -17.24 3.58
N VAL A 273 5.03 -18.29 2.80
CA VAL A 273 5.67 -18.50 1.49
C VAL A 273 5.12 -17.50 0.47
N GLU A 274 3.84 -17.12 0.58
CA GLU A 274 3.21 -16.09 -0.24
C GLU A 274 3.84 -14.71 0.01
N ILE A 275 4.05 -14.32 1.27
CA ILE A 275 4.77 -13.09 1.62
C ILE A 275 6.18 -13.09 1.02
N LEU A 276 6.92 -14.20 1.19
CA LEU A 276 8.25 -14.34 0.59
C LEU A 276 8.23 -14.30 -0.94
N PHE A 277 7.20 -14.86 -1.56
CA PHE A 277 7.04 -14.88 -3.03
C PHE A 277 6.72 -13.50 -3.58
N SER A 278 5.87 -12.73 -2.89
CA SER A 278 5.61 -11.31 -3.19
C SER A 278 6.90 -10.49 -3.12
N GLY A 279 7.72 -10.72 -2.08
CA GLY A 279 9.01 -10.06 -1.87
C GLY A 279 10.21 -10.63 -2.64
N ARG A 280 10.04 -11.52 -3.63
CA ARG A 280 11.14 -12.26 -4.29
C ARG A 280 12.24 -11.37 -4.87
N TYR A 281 11.87 -10.25 -5.50
CA TYR A 281 12.83 -9.30 -6.07
C TYR A 281 13.56 -8.50 -4.99
N ILE A 282 12.90 -8.21 -3.86
CA ILE A 282 13.51 -7.52 -2.71
C ILE A 282 14.60 -8.41 -2.11
N ILE A 283 14.30 -9.70 -1.86
CA ILE A 283 15.26 -10.67 -1.31
C ILE A 283 16.47 -10.83 -2.24
N PHE A 284 16.24 -10.92 -3.55
CA PHE A 284 17.31 -11.01 -4.53
C PHE A 284 18.22 -9.76 -4.51
N MET A 285 17.63 -8.56 -4.50
CA MET A 285 18.39 -7.31 -4.43
C MET A 285 19.15 -7.16 -3.10
N MET A 286 18.55 -7.52 -1.97
CA MET A 286 19.20 -7.54 -0.66
C MET A 286 20.42 -8.47 -0.65
N GLY A 287 20.32 -9.65 -1.27
CA GLY A 287 21.44 -10.57 -1.45
C GLY A 287 22.57 -9.97 -2.29
N LEU A 288 22.24 -9.38 -3.45
CA LEU A 288 23.25 -8.75 -4.33
C LEU A 288 23.99 -7.59 -3.65
N PHE A 289 23.28 -6.70 -2.97
CA PHE A 289 23.93 -5.62 -2.23
C PHE A 289 24.73 -6.13 -1.03
N SER A 290 24.28 -7.18 -0.35
CA SER A 290 25.01 -7.83 0.75
C SER A 290 26.34 -8.45 0.27
N ILE A 291 26.37 -9.01 -0.94
CA ILE A 291 27.62 -9.46 -1.56
C ILE A 291 28.56 -8.26 -1.78
N PHE A 292 28.04 -7.16 -2.33
CA PHE A 292 28.83 -5.95 -2.56
C PHE A 292 29.41 -5.37 -1.25
N THR A 293 28.61 -5.21 -0.20
CA THR A 293 29.08 -4.70 1.10
C THR A 293 29.98 -5.70 1.82
N GLY A 294 29.71 -7.01 1.72
CA GLY A 294 30.55 -8.07 2.25
C GLY A 294 31.95 -8.08 1.61
N LEU A 295 32.04 -7.81 0.30
CA LEU A 295 33.33 -7.63 -0.38
C LEU A 295 34.08 -6.36 0.08
N ILE A 296 33.36 -5.27 0.40
CA ILE A 296 33.96 -4.04 0.97
C ILE A 296 34.47 -4.30 2.38
N TYR A 297 33.70 -5.00 3.22
CA TYR A 297 34.14 -5.41 4.56
C TYR A 297 35.20 -6.50 4.53
N ASN A 298 35.36 -7.16 3.38
CA ASN A 298 36.28 -8.27 3.20
C ASN A 298 36.00 -9.41 4.19
N ASP A 299 34.70 -9.76 4.32
CA ASP A 299 34.19 -10.80 5.22
C ASP A 299 33.31 -11.79 4.43
N CYS A 300 33.62 -13.08 4.58
CA CYS A 300 32.92 -14.23 4.03
C CYS A 300 32.89 -15.32 5.11
N PHE A 301 31.72 -15.56 5.70
CA PHE A 301 31.58 -16.53 6.81
C PHE A 301 32.61 -16.32 7.92
N SER A 302 32.83 -15.07 8.35
CA SER A 302 33.84 -14.65 9.36
C SER A 302 35.31 -14.82 8.94
N LYS A 303 35.58 -14.99 7.64
CA LYS A 303 36.93 -15.13 7.07
C LYS A 303 37.18 -14.08 5.98
N SER A 304 38.44 -13.63 5.87
CA SER A 304 38.82 -12.68 4.82
C SER A 304 38.95 -13.37 3.49
N PHE A 305 38.63 -12.65 2.42
CA PHE A 305 39.18 -12.99 1.12
C PHE A 305 40.66 -12.65 1.12
N VAL A 306 41.50 -13.66 1.27
CA VAL A 306 42.89 -13.57 0.83
C VAL A 306 42.87 -13.71 -0.68
N PHE A 307 42.46 -12.66 -1.40
CA PHE A 307 42.85 -12.56 -2.80
C PHE A 307 44.37 -12.53 -2.79
N SER A 308 44.98 -13.66 -3.18
CA SER A 308 46.42 -13.91 -3.20
C SER A 308 47.24 -12.86 -3.98
N PHE A 309 46.59 -11.85 -4.57
CA PHE A 309 47.13 -10.87 -5.48
C PHE A 309 47.76 -9.61 -4.86
N LYS A 310 47.62 -9.30 -3.56
CA LYS A 310 48.37 -8.18 -2.94
C LYS A 310 48.73 -8.42 -1.47
N ASN A 311 50.00 -8.17 -1.14
CA ASN A 311 50.48 -8.01 0.24
C ASN A 311 49.59 -7.04 1.01
N SER A 312 49.21 -7.39 2.24
CA SER A 312 48.59 -6.47 3.20
C SER A 312 49.40 -5.18 3.31
N ALA A 313 48.74 -4.04 3.55
CA ALA A 313 49.44 -2.77 3.78
C ALA A 313 50.21 -2.77 5.12
N TYR A 314 49.86 -3.71 6.00
CA TYR A 314 50.60 -4.03 7.22
C TYR A 314 51.65 -5.09 6.94
N LYS A 315 52.89 -4.80 7.34
CA LYS A 315 53.97 -5.80 7.42
C LYS A 315 54.16 -6.21 8.87
N PHE A 316 54.30 -7.51 9.06
CA PHE A 316 54.58 -8.10 10.36
C PHE A 316 56.10 -8.29 10.48
N VAL A 317 56.69 -7.78 11.56
CA VAL A 317 58.12 -8.00 11.83
C VAL A 317 58.27 -9.39 12.42
N GLU A 318 58.85 -10.30 11.65
CA GLU A 318 59.32 -11.58 12.19
C GLU A 318 60.50 -11.31 13.12
N LYS A 319 60.34 -11.60 14.41
CA LYS A 319 61.48 -11.63 15.33
C LYS A 319 62.29 -12.90 15.00
N PRO A 320 63.57 -12.79 14.59
CA PRO A 320 64.38 -13.98 14.32
C PRO A 320 64.68 -14.69 15.64
N GLY A 321 64.21 -15.93 15.80
CA GLY A 321 64.67 -16.84 16.85
C GLY A 321 63.65 -17.39 17.86
N ILE A 322 62.33 -17.25 17.65
CA ILE A 322 61.33 -17.88 18.53
C ILE A 322 60.41 -18.76 17.69
N THR A 323 60.72 -20.05 17.66
CA THR A 323 59.82 -21.09 17.17
C THR A 323 58.77 -21.39 18.25
N ASN A 324 57.50 -21.19 17.91
CA ASN A 324 56.32 -21.90 18.45
C ASN A 324 55.62 -21.42 19.73
N GLU A 325 55.59 -20.12 20.03
CA GLU A 325 54.54 -19.57 20.91
C GLU A 325 54.04 -18.25 20.32
N PHE A 326 52.73 -17.99 20.40
CA PHE A 326 52.05 -16.82 19.87
C PHE A 326 52.76 -15.52 20.26
N VAL A 327 53.68 -15.04 19.41
CA VAL A 327 54.32 -13.75 19.58
C VAL A 327 53.33 -12.69 19.09
N GLU A 328 52.95 -11.77 19.97
CA GLU A 328 52.31 -10.50 19.58
C GLU A 328 53.26 -9.75 18.64
N THR A 329 53.11 -9.98 17.33
CA THR A 329 53.83 -9.22 16.31
C THR A 329 53.11 -7.90 16.14
N LYS A 330 53.79 -6.81 16.49
CA LYS A 330 53.27 -5.47 16.20
C LYS A 330 53.39 -5.24 14.69
N GLY A 331 52.28 -5.31 13.98
CA GLY A 331 52.20 -4.93 12.58
C GLY A 331 52.44 -3.43 12.44
N PHE A 332 53.40 -3.04 11.59
CA PHE A 332 53.60 -1.64 11.24
C PHE A 332 52.91 -1.37 9.90
N LYS A 333 52.11 -0.30 9.85
CA LYS A 333 51.58 0.21 8.58
C LYS A 333 52.74 0.82 7.80
N GLU A 334 52.98 0.37 6.57
CA GLU A 334 53.91 1.09 5.69
C GLU A 334 53.36 2.49 5.39
N GLN A 335 54.17 3.53 5.65
CA GLN A 335 53.77 4.91 5.36
C GLN A 335 53.38 5.05 3.89
N GLY A 336 52.21 5.63 3.63
CA GLY A 336 51.73 5.91 2.28
C GLY A 336 51.11 4.74 1.51
N LYS A 337 51.05 3.52 2.08
CA LYS A 337 50.34 2.40 1.45
C LYS A 337 48.98 2.17 2.10
N SER A 338 47.94 2.21 1.25
CA SER A 338 46.58 1.85 1.59
C SER A 338 46.19 0.60 0.82
N PHE A 339 45.36 -0.24 1.43
CA PHE A 339 44.75 -1.35 0.72
C PHE A 339 43.84 -0.82 -0.39
N LEU A 340 43.88 -1.44 -1.57
CA LEU A 340 43.25 -0.88 -2.77
C LEU A 340 41.72 -0.92 -2.73
N TYR A 341 41.15 -1.98 -2.15
CA TYR A 341 39.71 -2.23 -2.22
C TYR A 341 39.20 -2.86 -0.94
N GLY A 342 38.26 -2.21 -0.26
CA GLY A 342 37.69 -2.70 0.98
C GLY A 342 38.68 -2.63 2.15
N MET A 343 38.47 -3.51 3.12
CA MET A 343 39.30 -3.58 4.32
C MET A 343 40.50 -4.52 4.19
N ASP A 344 41.60 -4.13 4.83
CA ASP A 344 42.83 -4.93 4.81
C ASP A 344 42.63 -6.26 5.57
N PRO A 345 42.92 -7.42 4.93
CA PRO A 345 42.86 -8.73 5.58
C PRO A 345 43.66 -8.84 6.88
N GLY A 346 44.73 -8.05 7.03
CA GLY A 346 45.58 -8.06 8.23
C GLY A 346 44.85 -7.70 9.52
N TRP A 347 43.65 -7.12 9.44
CA TRP A 347 42.84 -6.80 10.63
C TRP A 347 42.02 -7.97 11.18
N ILE A 348 41.85 -9.09 10.47
CA ILE A 348 40.97 -10.17 10.96
C ILE A 348 41.57 -10.87 12.18
N ASP A 349 42.86 -11.20 12.12
CA ASP A 349 43.55 -11.92 13.20
C ASP A 349 44.11 -10.98 14.29
N ALA A 350 43.87 -9.67 14.18
CA ALA A 350 44.39 -8.68 15.11
C ALA A 350 43.55 -8.63 16.41
N SER A 351 44.20 -8.56 17.58
CA SER A 351 43.51 -8.46 18.87
C SER A 351 42.73 -7.14 19.06
N ASN A 352 43.11 -6.09 18.33
CA ASN A 352 42.47 -4.77 18.34
C ASN A 352 41.50 -4.53 17.15
N SER A 353 41.17 -5.59 16.40
CA SER A 353 40.26 -5.52 15.24
C SER A 353 38.90 -4.93 15.58
N ILE A 354 38.30 -5.37 16.68
CA ILE A 354 36.98 -4.92 17.14
C ILE A 354 36.95 -3.41 17.41
N ILE A 355 38.01 -2.87 18.01
CA ILE A 355 38.10 -1.44 18.33
C ILE A 355 38.16 -0.60 17.05
N PHE A 356 38.97 -1.04 16.07
CA PHE A 356 39.07 -0.39 14.76
C PHE A 356 37.73 -0.46 14.01
N MET A 357 37.14 -1.65 13.94
CA MET A 357 35.90 -1.92 13.22
C MET A 357 34.70 -1.16 13.75
N ASN A 358 34.54 -1.11 15.06
CA ASN A 358 33.46 -0.36 15.68
C ASN A 358 33.61 1.14 15.40
N SER A 359 34.84 1.67 15.44
CA SER A 359 35.09 3.08 15.11
C SER A 359 34.79 3.40 13.65
N PHE A 360 35.14 2.50 12.73
CA PHE A 360 34.87 2.67 11.30
C PHE A 360 33.37 2.61 11.00
N LYS A 361 32.69 1.54 11.44
CA LYS A 361 31.25 1.33 11.21
C LYS A 361 30.42 2.46 11.79
N MET A 362 30.68 2.90 13.02
CA MET A 362 29.96 4.02 13.63
C MET A 362 30.06 5.30 12.79
N LYS A 363 31.27 5.65 12.32
CA LYS A 363 31.48 6.86 11.50
C LYS A 363 30.85 6.75 10.11
N MET A 364 30.94 5.57 9.49
CA MET A 364 30.30 5.29 8.22
C MET A 364 28.77 5.41 8.32
N SER A 365 28.15 4.82 9.36
CA SER A 365 26.71 4.90 9.59
C SER A 365 26.22 6.34 9.77
N ILE A 366 26.98 7.18 10.49
CA ILE A 366 26.66 8.60 10.65
C ILE A 366 26.66 9.32 9.28
N ILE A 367 27.70 9.11 8.45
CA ILE A 367 27.79 9.75 7.13
C ILE A 367 26.63 9.32 6.23
N ILE A 368 26.35 8.02 6.14
CA ILE A 368 25.29 7.48 5.28
C ILE A 368 23.92 7.97 5.75
N GLY A 369 23.66 7.96 7.07
CA GLY A 369 22.40 8.43 7.63
C GLY A 369 22.13 9.91 7.34
N ILE A 370 23.13 10.79 7.49
CA ILE A 370 22.95 12.22 7.23
C ILE A 370 22.75 12.51 5.73
N VAL A 371 23.46 11.79 4.86
CA VAL A 371 23.25 11.89 3.40
C VAL A 371 21.84 11.43 3.01
N GLN A 372 21.36 10.32 3.58
CA GLN A 372 20.00 9.82 3.32
C GLN A 372 18.91 10.78 3.82
N MET A 373 19.05 11.31 5.03
CA MET A 373 18.10 12.29 5.57
C MET A 373 18.10 13.59 4.75
N SER A 374 19.28 14.08 4.35
CA SER A 374 19.40 15.27 3.49
C SER A 374 18.73 15.03 2.13
N PHE A 375 18.88 13.83 1.56
CA PHE A 375 18.20 13.46 0.32
C PHE A 375 16.66 13.48 0.48
N GLY A 376 16.13 12.96 1.59
CA GLY A 376 14.70 13.01 1.89
C GLY A 376 14.15 14.44 1.95
N VAL A 377 14.84 15.35 2.66
CA VAL A 377 14.45 16.77 2.75
C VAL A 377 14.49 17.46 1.37
N CYS A 378 15.44 17.09 0.50
CA CYS A 378 15.49 17.62 -0.86
C CYS A 378 14.30 17.18 -1.74
N LEU A 379 13.69 16.02 -1.48
CA LEU A 379 12.51 15.57 -2.23
C LEU A 379 11.27 16.44 -1.93
N ASN A 380 11.15 16.96 -0.72
CA ASN A 380 10.06 17.88 -0.35
C ASN A 380 10.05 19.14 -1.24
N VAL A 381 11.23 19.63 -1.65
CA VAL A 381 11.33 20.77 -2.57
C VAL A 381 10.72 20.47 -3.93
N VAL A 382 10.90 19.24 -4.42
CA VAL A 382 10.31 18.83 -5.72
C VAL A 382 8.79 18.88 -5.63
N ASN A 383 8.23 18.40 -4.51
CA ASN A 383 6.79 18.48 -4.25
C ASN A 383 6.32 19.95 -4.17
N ASP A 384 6.99 20.79 -3.38
CA ASP A 384 6.60 22.19 -3.23
C ASP A 384 6.70 23.01 -4.53
N ILE A 385 7.69 22.70 -5.39
CA ILE A 385 7.81 23.28 -6.74
C ILE A 385 6.62 22.83 -7.60
N TYR A 386 6.27 21.55 -7.57
CA TYR A 386 5.17 20.99 -8.36
C TYR A 386 3.81 21.59 -7.97
N PHE A 387 3.52 21.68 -6.67
CA PHE A 387 2.28 22.29 -6.15
C PHE A 387 2.32 23.84 -6.12
N ASN A 388 3.41 24.46 -6.61
CA ASN A 388 3.66 25.91 -6.60
C ASN A 388 3.52 26.57 -5.21
N ASN A 389 3.83 25.85 -4.14
CA ASN A 389 3.79 26.32 -2.76
C ASN A 389 5.15 26.90 -2.34
N ARG A 390 5.57 28.00 -2.98
CA ARG A 390 6.89 28.62 -2.75
C ARG A 390 7.13 29.08 -1.31
N ILE A 391 6.06 29.32 -0.55
CA ILE A 391 6.12 29.70 0.86
C ILE A 391 6.74 28.57 1.70
N ASN A 392 6.37 27.31 1.45
CA ASN A 392 6.92 26.16 2.18
C ASN A 392 8.43 26.02 1.93
N ILE A 393 8.90 26.29 0.71
CA ILE A 393 10.34 26.24 0.38
C ILE A 393 11.14 27.20 1.28
N PHE A 394 10.63 28.42 1.49
CA PHE A 394 11.33 29.42 2.30
C PHE A 394 11.14 29.22 3.81
N CYS A 395 9.95 28.79 4.24
CA CYS A 395 9.62 28.68 5.65
C CYS A 395 10.02 27.34 6.28
N GLU A 396 10.06 26.25 5.49
CA GLU A 396 10.32 24.89 5.99
C GLU A 396 11.64 24.36 5.45
N PHE A 397 11.78 24.22 4.12
CA PHE A 397 12.97 23.58 3.52
C PHE A 397 14.29 24.30 3.84
N ILE A 398 14.37 25.62 3.64
CA ILE A 398 15.63 26.38 3.86
C ILE A 398 16.08 26.27 5.33
N PRO A 399 15.23 26.54 6.34
CA PRO A 399 15.60 26.34 7.74
C PRO A 399 15.98 24.89 8.05
N GLU A 400 15.26 23.89 7.54
CA GLU A 400 15.54 22.46 7.79
C GLU A 400 16.92 22.03 7.27
N ILE A 401 17.26 22.34 6.02
CA ILE A 401 18.53 21.93 5.42
C ILE A 401 19.72 22.64 6.06
N ILE A 402 19.55 23.91 6.44
CA ILE A 402 20.56 24.70 7.12
C ILE A 402 20.78 24.16 8.55
N MET A 403 19.70 23.89 9.28
CA MET A 403 19.73 23.30 10.62
C MET A 403 20.42 21.94 10.61
N LEU A 404 20.03 21.03 9.71
CA LEU A 404 20.62 19.69 9.59
C LEU A 404 22.12 19.75 9.29
N ASN A 405 22.54 20.59 8.35
CA ASN A 405 23.96 20.68 7.96
C ASN A 405 24.83 21.38 9.01
N SER A 406 24.26 22.30 9.81
CA SER A 406 25.02 23.08 10.79
C SER A 406 25.68 22.24 11.90
N LEU A 407 25.00 21.21 12.41
CA LEU A 407 25.52 20.31 13.43
C LEU A 407 26.01 18.99 12.82
N PHE A 408 25.11 18.29 12.14
CA PHE A 408 25.35 16.93 11.67
C PHE A 408 26.19 16.92 10.39
N GLY A 409 25.91 17.82 9.45
CA GLY A 409 26.77 18.01 8.26
C GLY A 409 28.21 18.40 8.65
N TYR A 410 28.36 19.31 9.62
CA TYR A 410 29.67 19.65 10.17
C TYR A 410 30.39 18.45 10.80
N LEU A 411 29.68 17.59 11.53
CA LEU A 411 30.24 16.34 12.06
C LEU A 411 30.76 15.42 10.94
N CYS A 412 30.03 15.26 9.83
CA CYS A 412 30.51 14.51 8.68
C CYS A 412 31.81 15.08 8.11
N LEU A 413 31.90 16.40 7.96
CA LEU A 413 33.10 17.08 7.48
C LEU A 413 34.29 16.86 8.43
N LEU A 414 34.05 16.88 9.75
CA LEU A 414 35.10 16.59 10.74
C LEU A 414 35.56 15.12 10.68
N ILE A 415 34.66 14.17 10.45
CA ILE A 415 35.01 12.75 10.26
C ILE A 415 35.92 12.59 9.04
N ILE A 416 35.50 13.11 7.88
CA ILE A 416 36.25 13.01 6.62
C ILE A 416 37.62 13.67 6.79
N LYS A 417 37.65 14.86 7.37
CA LYS A 417 38.89 15.58 7.62
C LYS A 417 39.82 14.81 8.56
N LYS A 418 39.29 14.24 9.64
CA LYS A 418 40.08 13.42 10.57
C LYS A 418 40.73 12.22 9.86
N TRP A 419 40.07 11.66 8.84
CA TRP A 419 40.62 10.58 8.02
C TRP A 419 41.69 11.06 7.03
N LEU A 420 41.64 12.31 6.57
CA LEU A 420 42.61 12.86 5.61
C LEU A 420 43.88 13.40 6.27
N THR A 421 43.85 13.76 7.56
CA THR A 421 45.01 14.28 8.29
C THR A 421 45.82 13.16 8.92
N ASP A 422 47.13 13.14 8.69
CA ASP A 422 48.03 12.23 9.41
C ASP A 422 48.29 12.76 10.83
N TRP A 423 48.13 11.87 11.82
CA TRP A 423 48.30 12.18 13.24
C TRP A 423 49.58 11.58 13.83
N THR A 424 50.49 11.05 13.01
CA THR A 424 51.78 10.53 13.49
C THR A 424 52.61 11.66 14.11
N GLY A 425 52.57 11.77 15.44
CA GLY A 425 53.29 12.80 16.23
C GLY A 425 52.40 13.78 17.00
N ALA A 426 51.07 13.71 16.89
CA ALA A 426 50.13 14.55 17.64
C ALA A 426 48.96 13.74 18.23
N SER A 427 48.34 14.23 19.32
CA SER A 427 47.16 13.59 19.89
C SER A 427 45.93 13.82 19.00
N ALA A 428 45.38 12.75 18.43
CA ALA A 428 44.18 12.85 17.61
C ALA A 428 42.96 13.22 18.48
N PRO A 429 42.25 14.32 18.19
CA PRO A 429 41.19 14.80 19.05
C PRO A 429 39.92 13.95 18.95
N SER A 430 39.11 13.93 20.01
CA SER A 430 37.87 13.17 20.04
C SER A 430 36.71 14.00 19.46
N LEU A 431 36.09 13.47 18.39
CA LEU A 431 35.02 14.16 17.66
C LEU A 431 33.79 14.41 18.53
N LEU A 432 33.49 13.48 19.44
CA LEU A 432 32.38 13.59 20.37
C LEU A 432 32.58 14.76 21.34
N ASN A 433 33.78 14.91 21.93
CA ASN A 433 34.04 16.03 22.83
C ASN A 433 34.02 17.37 22.09
N ILE A 434 34.48 17.42 20.84
CA ILE A 434 34.37 18.62 20.01
C ILE A 434 32.91 19.03 19.81
N LEU A 435 32.01 18.07 19.57
CA LEU A 435 30.57 18.34 19.40
C LEU A 435 29.91 18.77 20.72
N ILE A 436 30.24 18.09 21.83
CA ILE A 436 29.73 18.46 23.17
C ILE A 436 30.21 19.86 23.55
N ASN A 437 31.49 20.15 23.39
CA ASN A 437 32.08 21.44 23.73
C ASN A 437 31.57 22.55 22.81
N MET A 438 31.21 22.25 21.56
CA MET A 438 30.59 23.20 20.64
C MET A 438 29.26 23.74 21.19
N VAL A 439 28.45 22.90 21.85
CA VAL A 439 27.16 23.31 22.42
C VAL A 439 27.31 23.88 23.85
N LEU A 440 28.12 23.24 24.70
CA LEU A 440 28.23 23.62 26.12
C LEU A 440 29.16 24.80 26.40
N LYS A 441 30.21 25.01 25.59
CA LYS A 441 31.23 26.05 25.77
C LYS A 441 31.53 26.74 24.44
N PRO A 442 30.62 27.58 23.92
CA PRO A 442 30.78 28.20 22.61
C PRO A 442 32.05 29.06 22.56
N GLY A 443 32.86 28.88 21.52
CA GLY A 443 34.04 29.71 21.22
C GLY A 443 35.35 29.29 21.90
N GLN A 444 35.35 28.29 22.79
CA GLN A 444 36.57 27.79 23.43
C GLN A 444 36.91 26.37 22.96
N VAL A 445 37.93 26.25 22.12
CA VAL A 445 38.50 24.95 21.72
C VAL A 445 39.81 24.77 22.46
N LYS A 446 39.96 23.65 23.17
CA LYS A 446 41.22 23.31 23.84
C LYS A 446 42.35 23.23 22.80
N PRO A 447 43.59 23.68 23.12
CA PRO A 447 44.71 23.62 22.18
C PRO A 447 44.99 22.18 21.70
N ASP A 448 44.75 21.18 22.55
CA ASP A 448 44.90 19.75 22.23
C ASP A 448 43.78 19.20 21.33
N GLU A 449 42.69 19.94 21.14
CA GLU A 449 41.50 19.54 20.38
C GLU A 449 41.32 20.31 19.05
N HIS A 450 42.32 21.11 18.66
CA HIS A 450 42.26 21.97 17.48
C HIS A 450 42.56 21.19 16.18
N MET A 451 41.60 21.17 15.26
CA MET A 451 41.69 20.41 13.99
C MET A 451 42.01 21.29 12.77
N TYR A 452 41.65 22.57 12.76
CA TYR A 452 42.02 23.54 11.73
C TYR A 452 42.05 24.94 12.30
N PHE A 453 42.88 25.77 11.66
CA PHE A 453 42.82 27.21 11.81
C PHE A 453 41.40 27.76 11.66
N GLY A 454 40.94 28.53 12.65
CA GLY A 454 39.62 29.18 12.64
C GLY A 454 38.45 28.32 13.15
N GLN A 455 38.71 27.14 13.73
CA GLN A 455 37.65 26.23 14.21
C GLN A 455 36.68 26.89 15.20
N SER A 456 37.17 27.69 16.15
CA SER A 456 36.34 28.38 17.14
C SER A 456 35.31 29.32 16.49
N LEU A 457 35.74 30.09 15.48
CA LEU A 457 34.88 31.03 14.77
C LEU A 457 33.80 30.29 13.95
N VAL A 458 34.19 29.23 13.23
CA VAL A 458 33.24 28.44 12.43
C VAL A 458 32.19 27.77 13.31
N GLN A 459 32.60 27.13 14.41
CA GLN A 459 31.66 26.51 15.35
C GLN A 459 30.69 27.51 15.96
N PHE A 460 31.16 28.70 16.30
CA PHE A 460 30.32 29.77 16.84
C PHE A 460 29.28 30.24 15.81
N ILE A 461 29.68 30.46 14.56
CA ILE A 461 28.75 30.85 13.47
C ILE A 461 27.70 29.76 13.23
N LEU A 462 28.12 28.50 13.15
CA LEU A 462 27.21 27.37 12.92
C LEU A 462 26.17 27.23 14.04
N LEU A 463 26.58 27.44 15.30
CA LEU A 463 25.67 27.38 16.44
C LEU A 463 24.65 28.54 16.42
N ILE A 464 25.07 29.76 16.07
CA ILE A 464 24.15 30.90 15.94
C ILE A 464 23.13 30.62 14.85
N LEU A 465 23.59 30.16 13.69
CA LEU A 465 22.74 29.84 12.55
C LEU A 465 21.74 28.72 12.92
N PHE A 466 22.15 27.70 13.69
CA PHE A 466 21.26 26.68 14.21
C PHE A 466 20.13 27.26 15.08
N VAL A 467 20.47 28.13 16.04
CA VAL A 467 19.47 28.76 16.93
C VAL A 467 18.51 29.65 16.16
N VAL A 468 19.02 30.42 15.18
CA VAL A 468 18.19 31.27 14.32
C VAL A 468 17.20 30.43 13.51
N CYS A 469 17.63 29.28 12.96
CA CYS A 469 16.76 28.39 12.20
C CYS A 469 15.61 27.79 13.03
N ILE A 470 15.83 27.51 14.33
CA ILE A 470 14.75 27.04 15.22
C ILE A 470 13.62 28.07 15.31
N PHE A 471 13.97 29.33 15.56
CA PHE A 471 12.96 30.40 15.63
C PHE A 471 12.32 30.68 14.28
N TRP A 472 13.09 30.57 13.19
CA TRP A 472 12.58 30.71 11.83
C TRP A 472 11.50 29.67 11.54
N LEU A 473 11.79 28.38 11.74
CA LEU A 473 10.86 27.28 11.42
C LEU A 473 9.56 27.38 12.24
N LEU A 474 9.67 27.74 13.51
CA LEU A 474 8.51 27.87 14.40
C LEU A 474 7.59 29.05 14.02
N LEU A 475 8.16 30.21 13.68
CA LEU A 475 7.38 31.46 13.59
C LEU A 475 7.03 31.88 12.15
N ALA A 476 7.82 31.49 11.15
CA ALA A 476 7.66 32.06 9.81
C ALA A 476 6.35 31.64 9.13
N LYS A 477 6.03 30.35 9.10
CA LYS A 477 4.79 29.87 8.46
C LYS A 477 3.50 30.41 9.10
N PRO A 478 3.29 30.32 10.43
CA PRO A 478 2.08 30.86 11.04
C PRO A 478 1.98 32.38 10.90
N TYR A 479 3.12 33.10 10.90
CA TYR A 479 3.12 34.55 10.67
C TYR A 479 2.68 34.91 9.25
N VAL A 480 3.15 34.19 8.23
CA VAL A 480 2.74 34.40 6.83
C VAL A 480 1.24 34.15 6.68
N ILE A 481 0.72 33.04 7.21
CA ILE A 481 -0.72 32.72 7.15
C ILE A 481 -1.55 33.76 7.91
N PHE A 482 -1.10 34.20 9.08
CA PHE A 482 -1.78 35.26 9.84
C PHE A 482 -1.82 36.59 9.07
N ALA A 483 -0.73 36.94 8.40
CA ALA A 483 -0.65 38.14 7.56
C ALA A 483 -1.57 38.07 6.33
N GLU A 484 -1.72 36.88 5.73
CA GLU A 484 -2.66 36.65 4.62
C GLU A 484 -4.13 36.73 5.07
N ARG A 485 -4.46 36.23 6.26
CA ARG A 485 -5.84 36.20 6.79
C ARG A 485 -6.37 37.56 7.26
N ASN A 486 -5.50 38.50 7.66
CA ASN A 486 -5.88 39.82 8.17
C ASN A 486 -5.49 40.98 7.21
N PRO A 487 -6.26 41.25 6.14
CA PRO A 487 -5.92 42.25 5.13
C PRO A 487 -6.07 43.73 5.59
N HIS A 488 -6.70 43.98 6.74
CA HIS A 488 -7.00 45.33 7.22
C HIS A 488 -6.09 45.80 8.37
N HIS A 489 -4.84 46.20 8.08
CA HIS A 489 -4.15 47.30 8.79
C HIS A 489 -2.76 47.57 8.22
N LYS A 490 -2.46 48.81 7.78
CA LYS A 490 -1.14 49.51 7.64
C LYS A 490 0.14 48.77 7.14
N TRP A 491 0.12 47.48 6.88
CA TRP A 491 1.26 46.60 6.60
C TRP A 491 1.14 45.92 5.22
N SER A 492 0.22 46.38 4.37
CA SER A 492 0.08 45.94 2.96
C SER A 492 1.36 46.13 2.14
N LYS A 493 2.36 46.86 2.65
CA LYS A 493 3.69 47.04 2.04
C LYS A 493 4.52 45.76 1.94
N TRP A 494 4.24 44.73 2.73
CA TRP A 494 4.98 43.45 2.65
C TRP A 494 4.36 42.46 1.67
N ARG A 495 3.19 42.76 1.10
CA ARG A 495 2.59 42.03 -0.02
C ARG A 495 3.41 42.12 -1.31
N TYR A 496 4.42 43.01 -1.36
CA TYR A 496 5.23 43.30 -2.55
C TYR A 496 6.66 42.72 -2.50
N LEU A 497 6.96 41.77 -1.61
CA LEU A 497 8.14 40.95 -1.82
C LEU A 497 7.82 39.96 -2.96
N PRO A 498 8.50 40.04 -4.11
CA PRO A 498 8.17 39.23 -5.30
C PRO A 498 8.28 37.72 -5.09
N PHE A 499 8.76 37.28 -3.92
CA PHE A 499 8.85 35.88 -3.53
C PHE A 499 7.52 35.28 -3.00
N PHE A 500 6.61 36.10 -2.45
CA PHE A 500 5.41 35.63 -1.73
C PHE A 500 4.10 35.72 -2.54
N THR A 501 4.14 36.18 -3.79
CA THR A 501 2.96 36.62 -4.55
C THR A 501 2.29 35.57 -5.43
N GLU A 502 2.66 34.29 -5.36
CA GLU A 502 2.06 33.24 -6.21
C GLU A 502 1.51 32.03 -5.43
N SER A 503 0.99 32.20 -4.21
CA SER A 503 0.14 31.17 -3.61
C SER A 503 -1.25 31.23 -4.27
N LYS A 504 -1.55 30.22 -5.09
CA LYS A 504 -2.79 30.02 -5.87
C LYS A 504 -4.04 29.76 -5.00
N TRP A 505 -3.98 30.04 -3.71
CA TRP A 505 -5.01 29.64 -2.73
C TRP A 505 -6.28 30.50 -2.78
N PHE A 506 -6.21 31.69 -3.36
CA PHE A 506 -7.41 32.48 -3.68
C PHE A 506 -7.30 32.99 -5.11
N GLY A 507 -8.09 32.36 -5.98
CA GLY A 507 -8.21 32.71 -7.37
C GLY A 507 -8.60 34.18 -7.60
N ASP A 508 -8.07 34.72 -8.68
CA ASP A 508 -8.57 35.91 -9.35
C ASP A 508 -10.03 35.68 -9.77
N GLY A 509 -10.97 36.45 -9.21
CA GLY A 509 -12.39 36.32 -9.55
C GLY A 509 -13.31 36.86 -8.45
N GLY A 510 -14.03 37.94 -8.76
CA GLY A 510 -14.79 38.72 -7.79
C GLY A 510 -15.93 38.00 -7.07
N GLY A 511 -15.98 38.23 -5.75
CA GLY A 511 -17.15 38.50 -4.93
C GLY A 511 -18.33 37.53 -4.94
N VAL A 512 -18.50 36.80 -3.84
CA VAL A 512 -19.67 36.87 -2.93
C VAL A 512 -19.19 36.49 -1.52
N HIS A 513 -19.51 37.31 -0.53
CA HIS A 513 -19.19 37.11 0.89
C HIS A 513 -20.10 36.06 1.54
N GLY A 514 -19.53 35.36 2.52
CA GLY A 514 -20.20 35.07 3.79
C GLY A 514 -20.53 33.60 4.02
N GLU A 515 -20.07 33.09 5.17
CA GLU A 515 -20.51 31.84 5.82
C GLU A 515 -20.04 30.52 5.19
N GLU A 516 -18.77 30.12 5.43
CA GLU A 516 -18.45 28.67 5.61
C GLU A 516 -17.06 28.33 6.16
N THR A 517 -16.17 29.31 6.41
CA THR A 517 -14.79 29.02 6.86
C THR A 517 -14.61 28.86 8.37
N GLU A 518 -15.62 28.37 9.11
CA GLU A 518 -15.51 28.08 10.56
C GLU A 518 -15.45 26.58 10.92
N ARG A 519 -15.44 25.66 9.95
CA ARG A 519 -15.39 24.21 10.25
C ARG A 519 -14.03 23.53 10.18
N LEU A 520 -12.94 24.27 9.98
CA LEU A 520 -11.59 23.69 9.95
C LEU A 520 -10.69 24.37 10.98
N MET A 521 -10.93 24.08 12.26
CA MET A 521 -9.90 23.82 13.27
C MET A 521 -10.57 23.48 14.60
N GLY A 522 -10.35 22.26 15.08
CA GLY A 522 -10.61 21.90 16.47
C GLY A 522 -11.68 20.84 16.70
N THR A 523 -11.42 19.61 16.25
CA THR A 523 -11.76 18.43 17.07
C THR A 523 -10.57 17.50 17.06
N GLN A 524 -9.80 17.56 18.15
CA GLN A 524 -9.09 16.38 18.65
C GLN A 524 -10.14 15.28 18.83
N TYR A 525 -10.18 14.31 17.92
CA TYR A 525 -10.81 13.04 18.24
C TYR A 525 -9.78 12.18 18.95
N ASN A 526 -10.03 12.06 20.27
CA ASN A 526 -9.44 11.06 21.13
C ASN A 526 -9.53 9.68 20.49
N GLU A 527 -8.44 8.93 20.67
CA GLU A 527 -8.40 7.48 20.64
C GLU A 527 -9.64 6.90 21.33
N THR A 528 -10.47 6.21 20.56
CA THR A 528 -11.28 5.11 21.08
C THR A 528 -11.17 4.00 20.06
N TYR A 529 -10.24 3.09 20.32
CA TYR A 529 -10.35 1.65 20.10
C TYR A 529 -11.46 1.22 19.13
N ASP A 530 -11.09 0.95 17.87
CA ASP A 530 -11.92 0.21 16.92
C ASP A 530 -11.56 -1.29 17.05
N PRO A 531 -12.42 -2.16 17.61
CA PRO A 531 -12.21 -3.60 17.58
C PRO A 531 -13.01 -4.17 16.41
N LEU A 532 -12.69 -3.83 15.16
CA LEU A 532 -13.32 -4.45 13.97
C LEU A 532 -12.33 -4.73 12.84
N LEU A 533 -11.06 -4.99 13.17
CA LEU A 533 -10.15 -5.73 12.30
C LEU A 533 -9.91 -7.11 12.92
N GLY A 534 -10.90 -7.99 12.71
CA GLY A 534 -10.83 -9.39 13.10
C GLY A 534 -11.90 -10.19 12.35
N ASN A 535 -11.47 -10.86 11.28
CA ASN A 535 -12.16 -11.99 10.63
C ASN A 535 -13.65 -11.79 10.32
N GLU A 536 -13.97 -10.91 9.37
CA GLU A 536 -15.27 -10.90 8.70
C GLU A 536 -15.26 -11.94 7.57
N ASP A 537 -15.60 -13.19 7.90
CA ASP A 537 -16.02 -14.18 6.90
C ASP A 537 -17.16 -15.10 7.38
N ASP A 538 -17.67 -14.98 8.62
CA ASP A 538 -18.74 -15.89 9.11
C ASP A 538 -19.88 -15.25 9.96
N ASP A 539 -19.85 -13.97 10.34
CA ASP A 539 -20.80 -13.43 11.33
C ASP A 539 -21.97 -12.56 10.80
N GLU A 540 -22.04 -12.22 9.51
CA GLU A 540 -23.21 -11.48 8.95
C GLU A 540 -24.48 -12.36 8.78
N GLU A 541 -24.41 -13.68 9.01
CA GLU A 541 -25.54 -14.60 8.82
C GLU A 541 -26.45 -14.76 10.07
N GLU A 542 -26.00 -14.40 11.29
CA GLU A 542 -26.80 -14.60 12.52
C GLU A 542 -27.81 -13.47 12.81
N ASP A 543 -27.51 -12.22 12.44
CA ASP A 543 -28.41 -11.09 12.73
C ASP A 543 -29.71 -11.09 11.90
N TYR A 544 -29.70 -11.70 10.71
CA TYR A 544 -30.91 -11.82 9.87
C TYR A 544 -31.90 -12.88 10.35
N ARG A 545 -31.49 -13.84 11.19
CA ARG A 545 -32.39 -14.88 11.73
C ARG A 545 -33.17 -14.41 12.96
N ASN A 546 -32.63 -13.48 13.74
CA ASN A 546 -33.26 -13.06 14.99
C ASN A 546 -34.39 -12.02 14.79
N GLU A 547 -34.40 -11.27 13.68
CA GLU A 547 -35.47 -10.31 13.38
C GLU A 547 -36.74 -10.93 12.74
N GLN A 548 -36.68 -12.19 12.28
CA GLN A 548 -37.88 -12.88 11.78
C GLN A 548 -38.82 -13.31 12.90
N ASN A 549 -38.33 -13.51 14.13
CA ASN A 549 -39.15 -13.97 15.26
C ASN A 549 -39.83 -12.83 16.03
N GLN A 550 -39.51 -11.55 15.76
CA GLN A 550 -40.14 -10.40 16.43
C GLN A 550 -41.25 -9.74 15.61
N ASN A 551 -41.34 -10.01 14.30
CA ASN A 551 -42.30 -9.35 13.42
C ASN A 551 -43.65 -10.07 13.29
N GLU A 552 -43.87 -11.18 14.00
CA GLU A 552 -45.16 -11.89 14.04
C GLU A 552 -46.09 -11.48 15.22
N GLU A 553 -45.64 -10.65 16.17
CA GLU A 553 -46.46 -10.29 17.35
C GLU A 553 -47.07 -8.87 17.35
N ASP A 554 -46.67 -7.95 16.46
CA ASP A 554 -47.08 -6.53 16.57
C ASP A 554 -48.17 -6.04 15.59
N ASN A 555 -48.82 -6.94 14.83
CA ASN A 555 -49.93 -6.57 13.95
C ASN A 555 -51.31 -6.90 14.54
N THR A 556 -51.61 -6.31 15.70
CA THR A 556 -53.00 -6.01 16.09
C THR A 556 -53.00 -4.73 16.91
N ASN A 557 -53.59 -3.67 16.34
CA ASN A 557 -54.28 -2.54 16.99
C ASN A 557 -53.90 -1.19 16.34
N GLN A 558 -54.88 -0.62 15.62
CA GLN A 558 -55.35 0.77 15.65
C GLN A 558 -55.60 1.36 14.26
N ASP A 559 -56.85 1.20 13.83
CA ASP A 559 -57.59 2.22 13.08
C ASP A 559 -57.90 3.41 14.01
N GLU A 560 -57.78 4.64 13.51
CA GLU A 560 -58.87 5.62 13.36
C GLU A 560 -58.37 7.07 13.15
N ASP A 561 -59.13 7.78 12.29
CA ASP A 561 -59.35 9.23 12.17
C ASP A 561 -58.47 10.17 11.30
N ASN A 562 -58.93 10.32 10.04
CA ASN A 562 -59.67 11.45 9.46
C ASN A 562 -59.14 12.92 9.45
N ASN A 563 -59.18 13.45 8.21
CA ASN A 563 -59.71 14.75 7.73
C ASN A 563 -58.79 15.95 7.39
N ALA A 564 -58.89 16.32 6.09
CA ALA A 564 -59.05 17.66 5.47
C ALA A 564 -57.91 18.70 5.62
N SER A 565 -57.56 19.59 4.67
CA SER A 565 -58.06 20.02 3.35
C SER A 565 -57.10 21.13 2.82
N GLU A 566 -57.00 21.27 1.47
CA GLU A 566 -56.81 22.53 0.68
C GLU A 566 -55.52 23.40 0.88
N GLU A 567 -54.96 24.18 -0.06
CA GLU A 567 -55.09 24.44 -1.50
C GLU A 567 -53.92 25.37 -1.93
N SER A 568 -53.57 25.36 -3.23
CA SER A 568 -52.94 26.47 -4.01
C SER A 568 -51.44 26.79 -3.74
N SER A 569 -50.59 27.19 -4.69
CA SER A 569 -50.79 27.85 -5.98
C SER A 569 -49.56 27.68 -6.90
N ASN A 570 -49.81 27.63 -8.21
CA ASN A 570 -48.82 27.72 -9.30
C ASN A 570 -48.26 29.13 -9.44
N THR A 571 -46.96 29.28 -9.74
CA THR A 571 -46.47 30.31 -10.67
C THR A 571 -45.26 29.81 -11.49
N MET A 572 -45.39 29.94 -12.81
CA MET A 572 -44.38 29.76 -13.85
C MET A 572 -43.42 30.94 -13.91
N SER A 573 -42.13 30.72 -14.17
CA SER A 573 -41.24 31.66 -14.91
C SER A 573 -40.09 30.86 -15.55
N ALA A 574 -40.13 30.68 -16.87
CA ALA A 574 -39.28 31.35 -17.87
C ALA A 574 -37.78 30.99 -17.74
N ILE A 575 -37.30 29.96 -18.44
CA ILE A 575 -36.57 30.05 -19.73
C ILE A 575 -35.56 31.20 -19.78
N ILE A 576 -34.28 30.87 -19.58
CA ILE A 576 -33.16 31.45 -20.33
C ILE A 576 -32.27 30.28 -20.75
N VAL A 577 -32.28 30.01 -22.05
CA VAL A 577 -31.30 29.18 -22.74
C VAL A 577 -30.20 30.14 -23.17
N GLU A 578 -29.02 30.05 -22.57
CA GLU A 578 -27.81 30.61 -23.18
C GLU A 578 -26.92 29.47 -23.66
N GLU A 579 -26.87 29.40 -24.98
CA GLU A 579 -26.04 28.55 -25.80
C GLU A 579 -24.63 29.18 -25.87
N PHE A 580 -23.61 28.48 -25.36
CA PHE A 580 -22.22 28.81 -25.66
C PHE A 580 -21.43 27.55 -25.98
N LEU A 581 -21.22 27.35 -27.29
CA LEU A 581 -20.19 26.49 -27.87
C LEU A 581 -18.77 27.09 -27.64
N PRO A 582 -17.71 26.28 -27.77
CA PRO A 582 -16.56 26.30 -26.86
C PRO A 582 -15.42 27.20 -27.32
N ARG A 583 -14.66 27.74 -26.36
CA ARG A 583 -13.29 28.20 -26.58
C ARG A 583 -12.31 27.09 -26.21
N ARG A 584 -11.71 26.48 -27.23
CA ARG A 584 -10.49 25.65 -27.14
C ARG A 584 -9.39 26.40 -26.38
N GLN A 585 -9.00 25.90 -25.21
CA GLN A 585 -7.61 25.98 -24.76
C GLN A 585 -7.23 24.62 -24.17
N LYS A 586 -6.14 24.05 -24.71
CA LYS A 586 -5.53 22.80 -24.28
C LYS A 586 -4.88 23.01 -22.91
N GLU A 587 -5.46 22.44 -21.86
CA GLU A 587 -4.72 22.10 -20.63
C GLU A 587 -5.24 20.75 -20.12
N GLU A 588 -4.32 19.80 -20.00
CA GLU A 588 -4.56 18.42 -19.56
C GLU A 588 -4.96 18.42 -18.08
N ARG A 589 -6.19 17.97 -17.78
CA ARG A 589 -6.69 17.73 -16.43
C ARG A 589 -7.53 16.44 -16.41
N PRO A 590 -7.54 15.67 -15.31
CA PRO A 590 -8.31 14.44 -15.23
C PRO A 590 -9.78 14.75 -14.90
N PHE A 591 -10.69 14.08 -15.59
CA PHE A 591 -12.11 14.36 -15.53
C PHE A 591 -12.88 13.19 -14.92
N ILE A 592 -13.98 13.50 -14.22
CA ILE A 592 -14.93 12.49 -13.76
C ILE A 592 -16.01 12.31 -14.82
N ILE A 593 -16.29 11.07 -15.20
CA ILE A 593 -17.35 10.73 -16.15
C ILE A 593 -18.67 10.53 -15.40
N LYS A 594 -19.71 11.24 -15.83
CA LYS A 594 -21.10 10.81 -15.62
C LYS A 594 -21.55 9.92 -16.75
N PHE A 595 -22.04 8.73 -16.45
CA PHE A 595 -22.83 7.93 -17.39
C PHE A 595 -24.31 8.28 -17.23
N TYR A 596 -25.00 8.44 -18.36
CA TYR A 596 -26.46 8.47 -18.42
C TYR A 596 -26.97 7.21 -19.12
N TYR A 597 -27.42 6.20 -18.37
CA TYR A 597 -28.22 5.13 -18.99
C TYR A 597 -29.63 5.66 -19.25
N TYR A 598 -30.05 5.62 -20.50
CA TYR A 598 -31.44 5.82 -20.91
C TYR A 598 -32.04 4.42 -21.12
N TYR A 599 -33.30 4.21 -20.75
CA TYR A 599 -34.05 2.97 -21.00
C TYR A 599 -35.27 3.28 -21.85
#